data_AF-A0A8J5CUC3-F1
#
_entry.id   AF-A0A8J5CUC3-F1
#
_cell.length_a   1.000
_cell.length_b   1.000
_cell.length_c   1.000
_cell.angle_alpha   90.00
_cell.angle_beta   90.00
_cell.angle_gamma   90.00
#
_symmetry.space_group_name_H-M   'P 1'
#
loop_
_entity.id
_entity.type
_entity.pdbx_description
1 polymer ?
#
loop_
_entity_poly.entity_id
_entity_poly.type
_entity_poly.pdbx_seq_one_letter_code
_entity_poly.pdbx_strand_id
1 'polypeptide(L)'
;MDTPSIPFALHLFYVSVISILTPGFLFCFRLVVFVAAKIKIDINGFRRIGWLVARVALQRDDVELVAVNDPFITTDYMTYMFKYDTVHGQWKHHEIKMKDSKTLLFGENEVTVFGIRNPEEIPWAETGAGFVVELTGVFIDKDKVAAHLKGGAKKVIISAPSKDAPMFVVGVNEHTYTSDINIVSNASCTTNCLAPLAKVIHDRFGIAEGLMMTVHSITGRAIREA
;
A
#
# COMPACT_ATOMS: atom_id res chain seq x y z
N MET A 1 -10.21 2.96 24.18
CA MET A 1 -8.90 3.34 23.60
C MET A 1 -8.66 2.31 22.52
N ASP A 2 -9.35 2.47 21.41
CA ASP A 2 -9.52 1.42 20.43
C ASP A 2 -8.90 1.94 19.14
N THR A 3 -7.71 1.45 18.84
CA THR A 3 -7.08 1.66 17.53
C THR A 3 -8.02 1.15 16.45
N PRO A 4 -8.32 1.93 15.39
CA PRO A 4 -9.25 1.51 14.36
C PRO A 4 -8.77 0.19 13.74
N SER A 5 -9.67 -0.78 13.69
CA SER A 5 -9.42 -2.12 13.19
C SER A 5 -9.08 -2.09 11.69
N ILE A 6 -8.07 -2.85 11.28
CA ILE A 6 -7.59 -2.99 9.88
C ILE A 6 -8.64 -3.44 8.84
N PRO A 7 -9.84 -3.98 9.14
CA PRO A 7 -10.85 -4.16 8.11
C PRO A 7 -11.18 -2.85 7.37
N PHE A 8 -11.03 -1.70 8.04
CA PHE A 8 -11.09 -0.38 7.41
C PHE A 8 -9.85 -0.12 6.53
N ALA A 9 -8.65 -0.48 7.00
CA ALA A 9 -7.39 -0.32 6.28
C ALA A 9 -7.20 -1.25 5.06
N LEU A 10 -7.85 -2.41 5.02
CA LEU A 10 -7.95 -3.22 3.81
C LEU A 10 -8.98 -2.63 2.83
N HIS A 11 -10.09 -2.07 3.31
CA HIS A 11 -11.01 -1.29 2.48
C HIS A 11 -10.32 -0.06 1.83
N LEU A 12 -9.27 0.50 2.47
CA LEU A 12 -8.46 1.62 1.93
C LEU A 12 -7.73 1.28 0.62
N PHE A 13 -7.38 0.02 0.37
CA PHE A 13 -6.69 -0.38 -0.88
C PHE A 13 -7.65 -0.62 -2.06
N TYR A 14 -8.90 -1.03 -1.81
CA TYR A 14 -9.84 -1.48 -2.84
C TYR A 14 -10.50 -0.35 -3.66
N VAL A 15 -10.59 0.87 -3.10
CA VAL A 15 -11.11 2.03 -3.86
C VAL A 15 -10.17 2.44 -5.01
N SER A 16 -8.95 1.90 -5.06
CA SER A 16 -7.93 2.22 -6.07
C SER A 16 -8.08 1.49 -7.41
N VAL A 17 -8.87 0.39 -7.49
CA VAL A 17 -8.95 -0.44 -8.72
C VAL A 17 -10.32 -0.38 -9.40
N ILE A 18 -11.42 -0.09 -8.67
CA ILE A 18 -12.78 -0.07 -9.26
C ILE A 18 -13.28 1.35 -9.56
N SER A 19 -12.74 2.39 -8.93
CA SER A 19 -13.18 3.79 -9.17
C SER A 19 -12.84 4.34 -10.56
N ILE A 20 -12.15 3.57 -11.40
CA ILE A 20 -11.81 3.91 -12.78
C ILE A 20 -12.93 3.45 -13.77
N LEU A 21 -13.91 2.65 -13.35
CA LEU A 21 -14.84 2.01 -14.31
C LEU A 21 -16.34 2.22 -14.11
N THR A 22 -16.85 2.90 -13.07
CA THR A 22 -18.29 3.22 -13.00
C THR A 22 -18.59 4.57 -12.32
N PRO A 23 -18.91 5.63 -13.09
CA PRO A 23 -19.36 6.90 -12.54
C PRO A 23 -20.87 6.82 -12.25
N GLY A 24 -21.29 6.20 -11.14
CA GLY A 24 -22.72 6.00 -10.92
C GLY A 24 -23.22 5.54 -9.55
N PHE A 25 -22.41 5.53 -8.50
CA PHE A 25 -22.86 5.07 -7.18
C PHE A 25 -22.41 6.02 -6.05
N LEU A 26 -22.77 7.29 -6.16
CA LEU A 26 -22.49 8.31 -5.14
C LEU A 26 -23.77 9.05 -4.77
N PHE A 27 -24.77 8.34 -4.22
CA PHE A 27 -25.99 8.98 -3.72
C PHE A 27 -26.66 8.21 -2.58
N CYS A 28 -25.97 7.99 -1.46
CA CYS A 28 -26.56 7.95 -0.12
C CYS A 28 -25.41 7.84 0.90
N PHE A 29 -25.60 8.31 2.12
CA PHE A 29 -24.59 8.43 3.20
C PHE A 29 -23.66 9.63 3.16
N ARG A 30 -24.27 10.82 3.22
CA ARG A 30 -23.66 12.01 3.79
C ARG A 30 -24.46 12.39 5.04
N LEU A 31 -24.12 11.81 6.21
CA LEU A 31 -24.38 12.35 7.56
C LEU A 31 -23.97 11.29 8.61
N VAL A 32 -22.72 11.32 9.09
CA VAL A 32 -22.34 11.19 10.52
C VAL A 32 -20.86 11.62 10.55
N VAL A 33 -20.62 12.84 11.04
CA VAL A 33 -19.28 13.35 11.32
C VAL A 33 -18.78 12.66 12.58
N PHE A 34 -17.96 11.62 12.41
CA PHE A 34 -16.98 11.20 13.43
C PHE A 34 -15.61 11.59 12.87
N VAL A 35 -14.93 12.52 13.54
CA VAL A 35 -13.52 12.85 13.26
C VAL A 35 -12.69 11.64 13.72
N ALA A 36 -12.60 10.63 12.86
CA ALA A 36 -11.57 9.61 12.99
C ALA A 36 -10.25 10.28 12.59
N ALA A 37 -9.26 10.25 13.48
CA ALA A 37 -7.91 10.71 13.15
C ALA A 37 -7.40 9.97 11.90
N LYS A 38 -6.74 10.70 10.99
CA LYS A 38 -6.20 10.12 9.75
C LYS A 38 -5.25 8.97 10.07
N ILE A 39 -5.32 7.91 9.26
CA ILE A 39 -4.42 6.77 9.40
C ILE A 39 -3.08 7.15 8.78
N LYS A 40 -2.06 7.27 9.64
CA LYS A 40 -0.69 7.57 9.23
C LYS A 40 0.00 6.33 8.68
N ILE A 41 0.50 6.43 7.45
CA ILE A 41 1.19 5.37 6.74
C ILE A 41 2.61 5.79 6.37
N ASP A 42 3.50 4.80 6.41
CA ASP A 42 4.87 4.88 5.92
C ASP A 42 5.08 3.89 4.78
N ILE A 43 5.93 4.25 3.81
CA ILE A 43 6.21 3.41 2.66
C ILE A 43 7.68 2.98 2.69
N ASN A 44 7.94 1.67 2.66
CA ASN A 44 9.27 1.13 2.41
C ASN A 44 9.38 0.58 0.98
N GLY A 45 10.22 1.20 0.16
CA GLY A 45 10.38 0.90 -1.27
C GLY A 45 9.60 1.85 -2.17
N PHE A 46 10.27 2.91 -2.64
CA PHE A 46 9.64 3.99 -3.43
C PHE A 46 9.79 3.76 -4.94
N ARG A 47 9.41 2.57 -5.39
CA ARG A 47 9.44 2.16 -6.82
C ARG A 47 8.04 2.19 -7.44
N ARG A 48 7.84 1.52 -8.58
CA ARG A 48 6.57 1.50 -9.34
C ARG A 48 5.33 1.45 -8.45
N ILE A 49 5.26 0.50 -7.52
CA ILE A 49 4.12 0.37 -6.61
C ILE A 49 4.14 1.45 -5.52
N GLY A 50 5.32 1.81 -4.99
CA GLY A 50 5.47 2.82 -3.94
C GLY A 50 4.95 4.20 -4.28
N TRP A 51 5.34 4.78 -5.42
CA TRP A 51 4.80 6.09 -5.77
C TRP A 51 3.32 6.02 -6.16
N LEU A 52 2.83 4.89 -6.68
CA LEU A 52 1.39 4.73 -6.95
C LEU A 52 0.58 4.66 -5.66
N VAL A 53 1.05 3.94 -4.64
CA VAL A 53 0.45 3.92 -3.30
C VAL A 53 0.47 5.32 -2.71
N ALA A 54 1.59 6.05 -2.82
CA ALA A 54 1.67 7.44 -2.36
C ALA A 54 0.66 8.35 -3.10
N ARG A 55 0.55 8.25 -4.44
CA ARG A 55 -0.43 9.00 -5.25
C ARG A 55 -1.88 8.74 -4.83
N VAL A 56 -2.20 7.50 -4.47
CA VAL A 56 -3.53 7.13 -3.96
C VAL A 56 -3.73 7.71 -2.56
N ALA A 57 -2.79 7.51 -1.64
CA ALA A 57 -2.87 8.01 -0.27
C ALA A 57 -3.08 9.53 -0.22
N LEU A 58 -2.40 10.26 -1.11
CA LEU A 58 -2.49 11.71 -1.24
C LEU A 58 -3.81 12.24 -1.80
N GLN A 59 -4.65 11.38 -2.36
CA GLN A 59 -6.01 11.72 -2.82
C GLN A 59 -7.10 11.31 -1.82
N ARG A 60 -6.71 10.68 -0.71
CA ARG A 60 -7.63 10.17 0.29
C ARG A 60 -7.64 11.08 1.52
N ASP A 61 -8.83 11.36 2.04
CA ASP A 61 -9.00 12.19 3.23
C ASP A 61 -8.80 11.43 4.55
N ASP A 62 -8.83 10.09 4.50
CA ASP A 62 -8.73 9.19 5.66
C ASP A 62 -7.31 8.65 5.90
N VAL A 63 -6.37 8.92 4.99
CA VAL A 63 -4.98 8.46 5.05
C VAL A 63 -4.03 9.66 5.00
N GLU A 64 -2.92 9.54 5.73
CA GLU A 64 -1.84 10.51 5.72
C GLU A 64 -0.52 9.79 5.46
N LEU A 65 0.16 10.11 4.36
CA LEU A 65 1.53 9.65 4.12
C LEU A 65 2.47 10.51 4.94
N VAL A 66 3.28 9.91 5.82
CA VAL A 66 4.17 10.66 6.72
C VAL A 66 5.65 10.38 6.48
N ALA A 67 6.02 9.19 5.99
CA ALA A 67 7.36 8.93 5.51
C ALA A 67 7.46 7.95 4.33
N VAL A 68 8.58 8.06 3.61
CA VAL A 68 8.99 7.16 2.53
C VAL A 68 10.45 6.75 2.75
N ASN A 69 10.78 5.49 2.47
CA ASN A 69 12.16 4.98 2.51
C ASN A 69 12.52 4.33 1.18
N ASP A 70 13.63 4.74 0.56
CA ASP A 70 14.31 3.94 -0.46
C ASP A 70 15.82 4.26 -0.44
N PRO A 71 16.69 3.30 -0.10
CA PRO A 71 18.12 3.54 0.03
C PRO A 71 18.84 3.78 -1.30
N PHE A 72 18.16 3.60 -2.44
CA PHE A 72 18.76 3.73 -3.77
C PHE A 72 18.26 4.94 -4.56
N ILE A 73 17.33 5.71 -4.02
CA ILE A 73 16.67 6.81 -4.72
C ILE A 73 16.84 8.07 -3.87
N THR A 74 17.41 9.10 -4.46
CA THR A 74 17.57 10.41 -3.80
C THR A 74 16.26 11.20 -3.85
N THR A 75 16.10 12.15 -2.95
CA THR A 75 14.86 12.95 -2.80
C THR A 75 14.49 13.75 -4.06
N ASP A 76 15.49 14.28 -4.78
CA ASP A 76 15.30 14.93 -6.08
C ASP A 76 14.79 13.94 -7.13
N TYR A 77 15.35 12.73 -7.15
CA TYR A 77 14.93 11.69 -8.09
C TYR A 77 13.54 11.13 -7.73
N MET A 78 13.22 10.97 -6.43
CA MET A 78 11.86 10.62 -5.98
C MET A 78 10.82 11.64 -6.48
N THR A 79 11.14 12.93 -6.43
CA THR A 79 10.27 14.00 -6.94
C THR A 79 10.01 13.84 -8.44
N TYR A 80 11.06 13.57 -9.21
CA TYR A 80 10.94 13.32 -10.65
C TYR A 80 10.07 12.09 -10.95
N MET A 81 10.37 10.95 -10.32
CA MET A 81 9.66 9.69 -10.51
C MET A 81 8.18 9.79 -10.11
N PHE A 82 7.88 10.52 -9.03
CA PHE A 82 6.52 10.75 -8.63
C PHE A 82 5.79 11.69 -9.60
N LYS A 83 6.44 12.75 -10.10
CA LYS A 83 5.81 13.72 -11.00
C LYS A 83 5.49 13.14 -12.36
N TYR A 84 6.39 12.33 -12.92
CA TYR A 84 6.27 11.79 -14.27
C TYR A 84 6.14 10.26 -14.24
N ASP A 85 4.93 9.74 -14.51
CA ASP A 85 4.70 8.31 -14.73
C ASP A 85 4.31 8.07 -16.20
N THR A 86 5.09 7.26 -16.90
CA THR A 86 4.84 6.92 -18.31
C THR A 86 3.50 6.21 -18.53
N VAL A 87 3.04 5.41 -17.56
CA VAL A 87 1.82 4.61 -17.68
C VAL A 87 0.60 5.36 -17.14
N HIS A 88 0.75 5.99 -15.97
CA HIS A 88 -0.37 6.65 -15.27
C HIS A 88 -0.40 8.17 -15.46
N GLY A 89 0.45 8.70 -16.34
CA GLY A 89 0.54 10.12 -16.64
C GLY A 89 1.19 10.95 -15.53
N GLN A 90 1.23 12.26 -15.80
CA GLN A 90 1.79 13.24 -14.89
C GLN A 90 0.89 13.49 -13.69
N TRP A 91 1.51 13.76 -12.54
CA TRP A 91 0.78 14.20 -11.35
C TRP A 91 0.25 15.62 -11.53
N LYS A 92 -1.05 15.82 -11.34
CA LYS A 92 -1.76 17.09 -11.63
C LYS A 92 -2.46 17.73 -10.43
N HIS A 93 -2.37 17.13 -9.24
CA HIS A 93 -3.13 17.59 -8.08
C HIS A 93 -2.39 18.73 -7.36
N HIS A 94 -1.55 18.41 -6.40
CA HIS A 94 -0.71 19.40 -5.72
C HIS A 94 0.71 19.44 -6.27
N GLU A 95 1.34 20.59 -6.09
CA GLU A 95 2.76 20.76 -6.38
C GLU A 95 3.59 19.93 -5.40
N ILE A 96 4.69 19.37 -5.91
CA ILE A 96 5.65 18.60 -5.13
C ILE A 96 6.93 19.39 -5.08
N LYS A 97 7.37 19.69 -3.86
CA LYS A 97 8.59 20.44 -3.62
C LYS A 97 9.50 19.64 -2.71
N MET A 98 10.79 19.75 -2.95
CA MET A 98 11.78 19.32 -1.98
C MET A 98 12.01 20.47 -1.01
N LYS A 99 11.78 20.24 0.29
CA LYS A 99 12.09 21.23 1.34
C LYS A 99 13.57 21.17 1.68
N ASP A 100 14.08 19.96 1.88
CA ASP A 100 15.47 19.65 2.14
C ASP A 100 15.80 18.23 1.64
N SER A 101 17.03 17.77 1.85
CA SER A 101 17.48 16.45 1.39
C SER A 101 16.73 15.26 2.02
N LYS A 102 16.02 15.47 3.13
CA LYS A 102 15.30 14.44 3.88
C LYS A 102 13.79 14.70 3.95
N THR A 103 13.26 15.69 3.24
CA THR A 103 11.85 16.08 3.37
C THR A 103 11.25 16.48 2.03
N LEU A 104 10.16 15.80 1.67
CA LEU A 104 9.30 16.12 0.54
C LEU A 104 8.04 16.83 1.03
N LEU A 105 7.60 17.82 0.25
CA LEU A 105 6.34 18.53 0.45
C LEU A 105 5.38 18.14 -0.65
N PHE A 106 4.25 17.56 -0.28
CA PHE A 106 3.12 17.27 -1.14
C PHE A 106 2.02 18.29 -0.86
N GLY A 107 2.09 19.45 -1.51
CA GLY A 107 1.31 20.63 -1.11
C GLY A 107 1.73 21.12 0.27
N GLU A 108 0.83 21.03 1.25
CA GLU A 108 1.08 21.41 2.64
C GLU A 108 1.55 20.23 3.52
N ASN A 109 1.49 19.00 3.01
CA ASN A 109 1.85 17.81 3.76
C ASN A 109 3.36 17.56 3.69
N GLU A 110 4.03 17.51 4.85
CA GLU A 110 5.45 17.15 4.94
C GLU A 110 5.61 15.63 5.06
N VAL A 111 6.48 15.06 4.22
CA VAL A 111 6.80 13.63 4.17
C VAL A 111 8.30 13.46 4.37
N THR A 112 8.67 12.73 5.42
CA THR A 112 10.06 12.44 5.74
C THR A 112 10.62 11.38 4.77
N VAL A 113 11.83 11.59 4.28
CA VAL A 113 12.53 10.68 3.38
C VAL A 113 13.68 10.03 4.12
N PHE A 114 13.66 8.70 4.16
CA PHE A 114 14.75 7.87 4.64
C PHE A 114 15.49 7.20 3.48
N GLY A 115 16.79 6.99 3.67
CA GLY A 115 17.66 6.28 2.74
C GLY A 115 18.34 5.08 3.41
N ILE A 116 17.62 4.40 4.32
CA ILE A 116 18.18 3.38 5.20
C ILE A 116 17.91 2.00 4.60
N ARG A 117 18.96 1.17 4.51
CA ARG A 117 18.90 -0.14 3.87
C ARG A 117 18.38 -1.24 4.79
N ASN A 118 18.76 -1.19 6.07
CA ASN A 118 18.34 -2.17 7.07
C ASN A 118 16.98 -1.75 7.66
N PRO A 119 15.91 -2.56 7.50
CA PRO A 119 14.59 -2.21 8.02
C PRO A 119 14.52 -2.00 9.54
N GLU A 120 15.41 -2.64 10.30
CA GLU A 120 15.46 -2.51 11.78
C GLU A 120 15.91 -1.12 12.25
N GLU A 121 16.69 -0.43 11.42
CA GLU A 121 17.29 0.87 11.74
C GLU A 121 16.42 2.04 11.29
N ILE A 122 15.31 1.77 10.59
CA ILE A 122 14.43 2.83 10.11
C ILE A 122 13.57 3.33 11.27
N PRO A 123 13.64 4.62 11.65
CA PRO A 123 13.00 5.12 12.85
C PRO A 123 11.50 5.44 12.61
N TRP A 124 10.70 4.42 12.30
CA TRP A 124 9.25 4.56 12.11
C TRP A 124 8.53 5.13 13.34
N ALA A 125 9.08 4.91 14.55
CA ALA A 125 8.54 5.51 15.77
C ALA A 125 8.53 7.04 15.74
N GLU A 126 9.52 7.67 15.08
CA GLU A 126 9.68 9.13 15.03
C GLU A 126 8.64 9.81 14.12
N THR A 127 8.16 9.10 13.09
CA THR A 127 7.17 9.61 12.13
C THR A 127 5.74 9.59 12.72
N GLY A 128 5.54 8.81 13.79
CA GLY A 128 4.24 8.57 14.39
C GLY A 128 3.31 7.71 13.53
N ALA A 129 3.83 7.04 12.49
CA ALA A 129 3.03 6.14 11.67
C ALA A 129 2.67 4.86 12.42
N GLY A 130 1.42 4.43 12.28
CA GLY A 130 0.97 3.13 12.79
C GLY A 130 1.28 1.98 11.83
N PHE A 131 1.37 2.29 10.53
CA PHE A 131 1.35 1.30 9.46
C PHE A 131 2.51 1.52 8.50
N VAL A 132 3.26 0.45 8.23
CA VAL A 132 4.27 0.43 7.17
C VAL A 132 3.77 -0.42 6.01
N VAL A 133 3.87 0.11 4.79
CA VAL A 133 3.61 -0.62 3.57
C VAL A 133 4.95 -1.08 2.99
N GLU A 134 5.18 -2.38 3.01
CA GLU A 134 6.40 -3.03 2.54
C GLU A 134 6.31 -3.35 1.05
N LEU A 135 7.02 -2.56 0.25
CA LEU A 135 6.95 -2.52 -1.22
C LEU A 135 8.30 -2.83 -1.89
N THR A 136 9.33 -3.21 -1.14
CA THR A 136 10.65 -3.51 -1.72
C THR A 136 10.64 -4.79 -2.55
N GLY A 137 9.77 -5.75 -2.20
CA GLY A 137 9.72 -7.09 -2.77
C GLY A 137 10.90 -7.99 -2.36
N VAL A 138 11.76 -7.52 -1.45
CA VAL A 138 12.89 -8.29 -0.89
C VAL A 138 12.52 -8.86 0.48
N PHE A 139 11.81 -8.08 1.29
CA PHE A 139 11.34 -8.47 2.61
C PHE A 139 9.90 -9.00 2.50
N ILE A 140 9.78 -10.29 2.19
CA ILE A 140 8.48 -10.98 2.04
C ILE A 140 8.24 -12.04 3.13
N ASP A 141 9.30 -12.51 3.77
CA ASP A 141 9.23 -13.49 4.84
C ASP A 141 8.86 -12.79 6.16
N LYS A 142 8.04 -13.43 6.99
CA LYS A 142 7.50 -12.82 8.21
C LYS A 142 8.62 -12.33 9.15
N ASP A 143 9.68 -13.11 9.30
CA ASP A 143 10.82 -12.76 10.17
C ASP A 143 11.58 -11.54 9.67
N LYS A 144 11.74 -11.41 8.35
CA LYS A 144 12.40 -10.27 7.74
C LYS A 144 11.56 -9.00 7.86
N VAL A 145 10.24 -9.12 7.73
CA VAL A 145 9.31 -7.99 7.84
C VAL A 145 9.12 -7.56 9.30
N ALA A 146 9.28 -8.48 10.26
CA ALA A 146 9.26 -8.17 11.69
C ALA A 146 10.35 -7.15 12.09
N ALA A 147 11.40 -6.99 11.27
CA ALA A 147 12.39 -5.93 11.42
C ALA A 147 11.76 -4.52 11.50
N HIS A 148 10.70 -4.24 10.72
CA HIS A 148 10.00 -2.96 10.78
C HIS A 148 9.32 -2.71 12.14
N LEU A 149 8.88 -3.77 12.81
CA LEU A 149 8.27 -3.66 14.14
C LEU A 149 9.29 -3.19 15.18
N LYS A 150 10.57 -3.57 15.03
CA LYS A 150 11.66 -3.07 15.88
C LYS A 150 11.93 -1.58 15.68
N GLY A 151 11.76 -1.08 14.45
CA GLY A 151 11.83 0.34 14.12
C GLY A 151 10.65 1.18 14.65
N GLY A 152 9.64 0.55 15.27
CA GLY A 152 8.49 1.21 15.89
C GLY A 152 7.19 1.13 15.08
N ALA A 153 7.17 0.42 13.96
CA ALA A 153 5.92 0.17 13.23
C ALA A 153 4.98 -0.69 14.07
N LYS A 154 3.68 -0.36 14.10
CA LYS A 154 2.69 -1.21 14.81
C LYS A 154 2.19 -2.34 13.93
N LYS A 155 2.02 -2.06 12.64
CA LYS A 155 1.44 -2.97 11.65
C LYS A 155 2.21 -2.87 10.34
N VAL A 156 2.38 -3.99 9.64
CA VAL A 156 3.09 -4.04 8.36
C VAL A 156 2.26 -4.76 7.30
N ILE A 157 2.10 -4.13 6.14
CA ILE A 157 1.39 -4.68 4.99
C ILE A 157 2.39 -4.97 3.88
N ILE A 158 2.54 -6.24 3.51
CA ILE A 158 3.42 -6.71 2.44
C ILE A 158 2.64 -6.67 1.12
N SER A 159 3.15 -6.00 0.08
CA SER A 159 2.48 -5.94 -1.23
C SER A 159 2.75 -7.13 -2.16
N ALA A 160 3.30 -8.21 -1.61
CA ALA A 160 3.64 -9.42 -2.33
C ALA A 160 3.19 -10.65 -1.53
N PRO A 161 3.01 -11.81 -2.19
CA PRO A 161 2.74 -13.05 -1.50
C PRO A 161 3.85 -13.36 -0.48
N SER A 162 3.44 -13.60 0.75
CA SER A 162 4.32 -14.10 1.80
C SER A 162 4.13 -15.62 1.93
N LYS A 163 5.19 -16.31 2.36
CA LYS A 163 5.11 -17.74 2.71
C LYS A 163 4.37 -17.96 4.03
N ASP A 164 4.56 -17.05 4.99
CA ASP A 164 4.17 -17.26 6.39
C ASP A 164 3.22 -16.20 6.94
N ALA A 165 3.10 -15.04 6.28
CA ALA A 165 2.17 -14.00 6.69
C ALA A 165 0.75 -14.29 6.14
N PRO A 166 -0.31 -14.13 6.96
CA PRO A 166 -1.68 -14.28 6.50
C PRO A 166 -1.97 -13.38 5.29
N MET A 167 -2.57 -13.97 4.25
CA MET A 167 -2.93 -13.27 3.01
C MET A 167 -4.39 -12.85 3.03
N PHE A 168 -4.62 -11.60 2.64
CA PHE A 168 -5.95 -11.04 2.55
C PHE A 168 -6.17 -10.42 1.16
N VAL A 169 -7.35 -10.68 0.61
CA VAL A 169 -7.88 -10.05 -0.59
C VAL A 169 -9.17 -9.36 -0.21
N VAL A 170 -9.22 -8.06 -0.49
CA VAL A 170 -10.38 -7.22 -0.17
C VAL A 170 -11.58 -7.63 -1.04
N GLY A 171 -12.76 -7.73 -0.44
CA GLY A 171 -13.98 -8.26 -1.05
C GLY A 171 -14.08 -9.79 -1.03
N VAL A 172 -13.13 -10.50 -0.40
CA VAL A 172 -13.08 -11.97 -0.37
C VAL A 172 -12.96 -12.48 1.06
N ASN A 173 -11.87 -12.17 1.75
CA ASN A 173 -11.56 -12.70 3.09
C ASN A 173 -11.04 -11.65 4.07
N GLU A 174 -11.14 -10.36 3.77
CA GLU A 174 -10.73 -9.26 4.67
C GLU A 174 -11.46 -9.26 6.01
N HIS A 175 -12.68 -9.83 6.05
CA HIS A 175 -13.48 -9.95 7.27
C HIS A 175 -12.90 -10.95 8.29
N THR A 176 -11.96 -11.81 7.87
CA THR A 176 -11.29 -12.74 8.79
C THR A 176 -10.07 -12.12 9.47
N TYR A 177 -9.71 -10.87 9.11
CA TYR A 177 -8.65 -10.15 9.78
C TYR A 177 -9.00 -9.89 11.25
N THR A 178 -8.05 -10.16 12.14
CA THR A 178 -8.16 -9.88 13.57
C THR A 178 -7.06 -8.93 14.03
N SER A 179 -7.37 -8.06 15.00
CA SER A 179 -6.50 -6.94 15.42
C SER A 179 -5.17 -7.35 16.04
N ASP A 180 -5.00 -8.61 16.42
CA ASP A 180 -3.75 -9.21 16.91
C ASP A 180 -2.73 -9.47 15.78
N ILE A 181 -3.17 -9.55 14.52
CA ILE A 181 -2.28 -9.83 13.39
C ILE A 181 -1.49 -8.58 13.03
N ASN A 182 -0.19 -8.56 13.33
CA ASN A 182 0.67 -7.39 13.10
C ASN A 182 1.27 -7.32 11.69
N ILE A 183 1.41 -8.45 11.01
CA ILE A 183 2.02 -8.54 9.69
C ILE A 183 1.04 -9.25 8.77
N VAL A 184 0.68 -8.61 7.67
CA VAL A 184 -0.28 -9.12 6.69
C VAL A 184 0.29 -9.03 5.29
N SER A 185 -0.12 -9.93 4.41
CA SER A 185 0.18 -9.86 2.98
C SER A 185 -1.07 -9.49 2.20
N ASN A 186 -0.95 -8.52 1.29
CA ASN A 186 -2.02 -8.09 0.39
C ASN A 186 -2.05 -8.94 -0.91
N ALA A 187 -1.61 -10.20 -0.81
CA ALA A 187 -1.50 -11.16 -1.90
C ALA A 187 -0.70 -10.62 -3.12
N SER A 188 -1.02 -11.09 -4.32
CA SER A 188 -0.44 -10.60 -5.58
C SER A 188 -1.48 -9.87 -6.44
N CYS A 189 -1.05 -9.11 -7.45
CA CYS A 189 -1.93 -8.50 -8.44
C CYS A 189 -2.87 -9.52 -9.10
N THR A 190 -2.34 -10.68 -9.50
CA THR A 190 -3.13 -11.75 -10.13
C THR A 190 -4.11 -12.38 -9.13
N THR A 191 -3.70 -12.58 -7.87
CA THR A 191 -4.59 -13.12 -6.83
C THR A 191 -5.75 -12.16 -6.54
N ASN A 192 -5.47 -10.86 -6.45
CA ASN A 192 -6.50 -9.83 -6.27
C ASN A 192 -7.49 -9.78 -7.45
N CYS A 193 -7.06 -10.13 -8.67
CA CYS A 193 -7.93 -10.26 -9.83
C CYS A 193 -8.78 -11.55 -9.79
N LEU A 194 -8.14 -12.70 -9.54
CA LEU A 194 -8.80 -14.00 -9.64
C LEU A 194 -9.73 -14.31 -8.47
N ALA A 195 -9.36 -13.93 -7.24
CA ALA A 195 -10.07 -14.39 -6.04
C ALA A 195 -11.53 -13.90 -5.98
N PRO A 196 -11.88 -12.65 -6.32
CA PRO A 196 -13.29 -12.22 -6.39
C PRO A 196 -14.10 -13.01 -7.43
N LEU A 197 -13.50 -13.27 -8.61
CA LEU A 197 -14.15 -14.04 -9.67
C LEU A 197 -14.41 -15.49 -9.22
N ALA A 198 -13.37 -16.14 -8.68
CA ALA A 198 -13.46 -17.51 -8.18
C ALA A 198 -14.48 -17.61 -7.04
N LYS A 199 -14.53 -16.62 -6.14
CA LYS A 199 -15.51 -16.56 -5.05
C LYS A 199 -16.94 -16.55 -5.57
N VAL A 200 -17.27 -15.64 -6.49
CA VAL A 200 -18.65 -15.53 -7.01
C VAL A 200 -19.09 -16.81 -7.72
N ILE A 201 -18.21 -17.42 -8.51
CA ILE A 201 -18.51 -18.68 -9.21
C ILE A 201 -18.66 -19.83 -8.21
N HIS A 202 -17.74 -19.94 -7.25
CA HIS A 202 -17.77 -21.00 -6.25
C HIS A 202 -19.01 -20.91 -5.35
N ASP A 203 -19.35 -19.71 -4.87
CA ASP A 203 -20.51 -19.48 -4.00
C ASP A 203 -21.85 -19.78 -4.70
N ARG A 204 -21.89 -19.76 -6.04
CA ARG A 204 -23.12 -20.00 -6.83
C ARG A 204 -23.22 -21.39 -7.43
N PHE A 205 -22.10 -21.93 -7.91
CA PHE A 205 -22.08 -23.12 -8.74
C PHE A 205 -21.22 -24.25 -8.17
N GLY A 206 -20.31 -23.93 -7.23
CA GLY A 206 -19.30 -24.85 -6.74
C GLY A 206 -18.22 -25.10 -7.81
N ILE A 207 -16.96 -24.84 -7.45
CA ILE A 207 -15.80 -25.16 -8.31
C ILE A 207 -15.23 -26.50 -7.83
N ALA A 208 -15.21 -27.51 -8.69
CA ALA A 208 -14.57 -28.81 -8.40
C ALA A 208 -13.04 -28.74 -8.61
N GLU A 209 -12.62 -28.22 -9.75
CA GLU A 209 -11.22 -27.99 -10.11
C GLU A 209 -11.12 -26.83 -11.12
N GLY A 210 -9.94 -26.24 -11.26
CA GLY A 210 -9.73 -25.12 -12.19
C GLY A 210 -8.26 -24.88 -12.50
N LEU A 211 -7.99 -24.51 -13.74
CA LEU A 211 -6.68 -24.07 -14.20
C LEU A 211 -6.78 -22.60 -14.62
N MET A 212 -5.78 -21.81 -14.24
CA MET A 212 -5.71 -20.39 -14.59
C MET A 212 -4.43 -20.08 -15.35
N MET A 213 -4.57 -19.26 -16.38
CA MET A 213 -3.47 -18.67 -17.12
C MET A 213 -3.67 -17.15 -17.13
N THR A 214 -2.61 -16.41 -16.83
CA THR A 214 -2.59 -14.94 -16.93
C THR A 214 -1.56 -14.52 -17.96
N VAL A 215 -1.97 -13.64 -18.89
CA VAL A 215 -1.03 -12.91 -19.74
C VAL A 215 -0.69 -11.61 -18.99
N HIS A 216 0.53 -11.53 -18.46
CA HIS A 216 0.94 -10.43 -17.58
C HIS A 216 1.88 -9.47 -18.30
N SER A 217 1.70 -8.16 -18.06
CA SER A 217 2.64 -7.14 -18.56
C SER A 217 4.04 -7.31 -17.96
N ILE A 218 5.07 -6.83 -18.66
CA ILE A 218 6.44 -6.86 -18.15
C ILE A 218 6.56 -6.07 -16.83
N THR A 219 7.33 -6.59 -15.88
CA THR A 219 7.55 -5.97 -14.57
C THR A 219 9.03 -5.75 -14.30
N GLY A 220 9.35 -4.94 -13.30
CA GLY A 220 10.75 -4.64 -12.93
C GLY A 220 11.58 -5.86 -12.55
N ARG A 221 10.97 -6.99 -12.17
CA ARG A 221 11.68 -8.26 -11.93
C ARG A 221 12.21 -8.84 -13.24
N ALA A 222 11.37 -8.92 -14.28
CA ALA A 222 11.73 -9.48 -15.57
C ALA A 222 12.89 -8.72 -16.25
N ILE A 223 13.05 -7.42 -15.95
CA ILE A 223 14.15 -6.60 -16.48
C ILE A 223 15.48 -6.87 -15.76
N ARG A 224 15.46 -7.29 -14.49
CA ARG A 224 16.68 -7.55 -13.71
C ARG A 224 17.30 -8.92 -13.98
N GLU A 225 16.55 -9.83 -14.56
CA GLU A 225 16.95 -11.21 -14.88
C GLU A 225 17.29 -11.39 -16.36
N ALA A 226 17.13 -10.34 -17.18
CA ALA A 226 17.52 -10.27 -18.59
C ALA A 226 18.87 -9.56 -18.74
#